data_AF-A0A7J9ZM57-F1
#
_entry.id   AF-A0A7J9ZM57-F1
#
_cell.length_a   1.000
_cell.length_b   1.000
_cell.length_c   1.000
_cell.angle_alpha   90.00
_cell.angle_beta   90.00
_cell.angle_gamma   90.00
#
_symmetry.space_group_name_H-M   'P 1'
#
loop_
_entity.id
_entity.type
_entity.pdbx_description
1 polymer ?
#
loop_
_entity_poly.entity_id
_entity_poly.type
_entity_poly.pdbx_seq_one_letter_code
_entity_poly.pdbx_strand_id
1 'polypeptide(L)'
;MRVTHADRDVVVGLLKDAYSEGRLEHEEFDERVSRALRARTQSDLEPLLTDLETAEGEVSVRPATAAPAATRPAGEERAWAAAAHLLGYPLLPLGPLLVLLARGDTSPFVRRHAVEALNMQLTFLIATLTLPIIVVVTIGLGALAYVLLALSWVLLPLLGAGLAALGAPMSYPLRLRFVKQDAGRPAVTPARPGRR
;
A
#
# COMPACT_ATOMS: atom_id res chain seq x y z
N MET A 1 18.60 19.55 -13.93
CA MET A 1 19.39 18.67 -13.03
C MET A 1 19.71 17.38 -13.79
N ARG A 2 20.88 16.74 -13.57
CA ARG A 2 21.23 15.46 -14.24
C ARG A 2 20.49 14.31 -13.56
N VAL A 3 19.93 13.41 -14.35
CA VAL A 3 19.16 12.25 -13.88
C VAL A 3 20.09 11.14 -13.42
N THR A 4 19.81 10.56 -12.26
CA THR A 4 20.56 9.41 -11.75
C THR A 4 20.05 8.10 -12.36
N HIS A 5 20.81 7.01 -12.22
CA HIS A 5 20.33 5.68 -12.65
C HIS A 5 19.08 5.25 -11.86
N ALA A 6 19.01 5.58 -10.56
CA ALA A 6 17.86 5.27 -9.72
C ALA A 6 16.58 5.98 -10.18
N ASP A 7 16.68 7.24 -10.64
CA ASP A 7 15.53 7.99 -11.15
C ASP A 7 14.97 7.35 -12.43
N ARG A 8 15.85 6.81 -13.30
CA ARG A 8 15.42 6.08 -14.51
C ARG A 8 14.72 4.78 -14.16
N ASP A 9 15.23 4.05 -13.17
CA ASP A 9 14.64 2.78 -12.73
C ASP A 9 13.24 2.99 -12.13
N VAL A 10 13.03 4.10 -11.41
CA VAL A 10 11.71 4.50 -10.88
C VAL A 10 10.71 4.76 -12.02
N VAL A 11 11.11 5.52 -13.05
CA VAL A 11 10.24 5.81 -14.20
C VAL A 11 9.88 4.55 -14.97
N VAL A 12 10.84 3.63 -15.16
CA VAL A 12 10.57 2.33 -15.80
C VAL A 12 9.59 1.50 -14.98
N GLY A 13 9.68 1.55 -13.65
CA GLY A 13 8.71 0.91 -12.74
C GLY A 13 7.29 1.42 -12.96
N LEU A 14 7.10 2.75 -13.00
CA LEU A 14 5.79 3.37 -13.23
C LEU A 14 5.20 3.04 -14.60
N LEU A 15 6.04 3.00 -15.65
CA LEU A 15 5.61 2.60 -17.00
C LEU A 15 5.15 1.13 -17.04
N LYS A 16 5.83 0.26 -16.30
CA LYS A 16 5.48 -1.17 -16.21
C LYS A 16 4.17 -1.39 -15.46
N ASP A 17 3.93 -0.61 -14.40
CA ASP A 17 2.67 -0.63 -13.67
C ASP A 17 1.51 -0.21 -14.59
N ALA A 18 1.68 0.89 -15.34
CA ALA A 18 0.68 1.36 -16.30
C ALA A 18 0.42 0.37 -17.46
N TYR A 19 1.45 -0.34 -17.96
CA TYR A 19 1.27 -1.44 -18.93
C TYR A 19 0.48 -2.61 -18.33
N SER A 20 0.77 -3.00 -17.09
CA SER A 20 0.09 -4.10 -16.40
C SER A 20 -1.39 -3.79 -16.12
N GLU A 21 -1.73 -2.51 -15.98
CA GLU A 21 -3.10 -2.01 -15.85
C GLU A 21 -3.84 -1.91 -17.19
N GLY A 22 -3.18 -2.22 -18.32
CA GLY A 22 -3.75 -2.11 -19.66
C GLY A 22 -3.92 -0.66 -20.16
N ARG A 23 -3.26 0.30 -19.51
CA ARG A 23 -3.31 1.73 -19.82
C ARG A 23 -2.28 2.19 -20.84
N LEU A 24 -1.30 1.32 -21.12
CA LEU A 24 -0.29 1.50 -22.17
C LEU A 24 -0.32 0.27 -23.07
N GLU A 25 -0.33 0.47 -24.38
CA GLU A 25 -0.14 -0.62 -25.33
C GLU A 25 1.34 -1.04 -25.37
N HIS A 26 1.59 -2.26 -25.87
CA HIS A 26 2.93 -2.86 -25.86
C HIS A 26 3.95 -2.04 -26.67
N GLU A 27 3.56 -1.57 -27.85
CA GLU A 27 4.41 -0.75 -28.72
C GLU A 27 4.76 0.61 -28.08
N GLU A 28 3.79 1.20 -27.37
CA GLU A 28 3.97 2.46 -26.66
C GLU A 28 4.83 2.32 -25.40
N PHE A 29 4.66 1.22 -24.67
CA PHE A 29 5.50 0.88 -23.52
C PHE A 29 6.98 0.73 -23.92
N ASP A 30 7.26 -0.03 -24.98
CA ASP A 30 8.62 -0.24 -25.46
C ASP A 30 9.27 1.08 -25.90
N GLU A 31 8.52 1.94 -26.56
CA GLU A 31 9.00 3.25 -26.98
C GLU A 31 9.32 4.17 -25.79
N ARG A 32 8.40 4.25 -24.81
CA ARG A 32 8.56 5.09 -23.60
C ARG A 32 9.71 4.61 -22.72
N VAL A 33 9.90 3.30 -22.57
CA VAL A 33 11.05 2.71 -21.85
C VAL A 33 12.37 3.00 -22.58
N SER A 34 12.38 2.88 -23.91
CA SER A 34 13.57 3.18 -24.72
C SER A 34 13.99 4.65 -24.62
N ARG A 35 13.04 5.58 -24.51
CA ARG A 35 13.30 7.00 -24.29
C ARG A 35 13.76 7.28 -22.85
N ALA A 36 13.12 6.68 -21.84
CA ALA A 36 13.50 6.83 -20.44
C ALA A 36 14.95 6.37 -20.16
N LEU A 37 15.38 5.28 -20.77
CA LEU A 37 16.75 4.75 -20.61
C LEU A 37 17.82 5.66 -21.23
N ARG A 38 17.47 6.41 -22.28
CA ARG A 38 18.35 7.36 -22.99
C ARG A 38 18.32 8.78 -22.41
N ALA A 39 17.34 9.08 -21.55
CA ALA A 39 17.21 10.38 -20.90
C ALA A 39 18.45 10.70 -20.04
N ARG A 40 18.94 11.94 -20.15
CA ARG A 40 20.13 12.40 -19.40
C ARG A 40 19.82 13.52 -18.42
N THR A 41 18.66 14.16 -18.55
CA THR A 41 18.20 15.23 -17.68
C THR A 41 16.76 15.03 -17.23
N GLN A 42 16.41 15.65 -16.10
CA GLN A 42 15.11 15.44 -15.43
C GLN A 42 13.95 15.98 -16.28
N SER A 43 14.22 17.05 -17.03
CA SER A 43 13.32 17.62 -18.04
C SER A 43 13.02 16.68 -19.21
N ASP A 44 13.85 15.65 -19.44
CA ASP A 44 13.61 14.65 -20.49
C ASP A 44 12.64 13.55 -20.03
N LEU A 45 12.44 13.40 -18.71
CA LEU A 45 11.57 12.38 -18.11
C LEU A 45 10.15 12.89 -17.84
N GLU A 46 9.99 14.16 -17.46
CA GLU A 46 8.69 14.77 -17.15
C GLU A 46 7.63 14.57 -18.26
N PRO A 47 7.93 14.77 -19.56
CA PRO A 47 6.94 14.59 -20.62
C PRO A 47 6.42 13.15 -20.74
N LEU A 48 7.20 12.15 -20.31
CA LEU A 48 6.80 10.74 -20.37
C LEU A 48 5.75 10.39 -19.31
N LEU A 49 5.69 11.18 -18.24
CA LEU A 49 4.77 11.01 -17.11
C LEU A 49 3.55 11.93 -17.23
N THR A 50 3.70 13.12 -17.83
CA THR A 50 2.61 14.11 -17.96
C THR A 50 1.36 13.56 -18.64
N ASP A 51 1.50 12.72 -19.69
CA ASP A 51 0.35 12.12 -20.36
C ASP A 51 -0.35 11.04 -19.51
N LEU A 52 0.41 10.36 -18.64
CA LEU A 52 -0.15 9.41 -17.67
C LEU A 52 -0.91 10.14 -16.56
N GLU A 53 -0.39 11.28 -16.11
CA GLU A 53 -1.00 12.16 -15.10
C GLU A 53 -2.20 12.97 -15.65
N THR A 54 -2.20 13.34 -16.93
CA THR A 54 -3.32 14.10 -17.54
C THR A 54 -4.60 13.26 -17.62
N ALA A 55 -4.48 11.94 -17.76
CA ALA A 55 -5.61 11.01 -17.59
C ALA A 55 -6.07 10.88 -16.12
N GLU A 56 -5.24 11.24 -15.13
CA GLU A 56 -5.66 11.44 -13.73
C GLU A 56 -6.34 12.81 -13.52
N GLY A 57 -6.12 13.75 -14.44
CA GLY A 57 -6.69 15.11 -14.45
C GLY A 57 -8.06 15.25 -15.12
N GLU A 58 -8.53 14.25 -15.88
CA GLU A 58 -9.89 14.22 -16.43
C GLU A 58 -10.93 13.60 -15.48
N VAL A 59 -10.67 13.68 -14.17
CA VAL A 59 -11.73 13.57 -13.17
C VAL A 59 -12.59 14.84 -13.28
N SER A 60 -13.67 14.71 -14.04
CA SER A 60 -14.90 15.52 -13.97
C SER A 60 -14.96 16.33 -12.67
N VAL A 61 -14.74 17.65 -12.75
CA VAL A 61 -15.11 18.62 -11.71
C VAL A 61 -16.64 18.65 -11.65
N ARG A 62 -17.22 17.58 -11.12
CA ARG A 62 -18.56 17.59 -10.57
C ARG A 62 -18.43 18.37 -9.26
N PRO A 63 -19.35 19.30 -8.94
CA PRO A 63 -19.28 20.01 -7.67
C PRO A 63 -19.14 18.96 -6.58
N ALA A 64 -18.03 19.00 -5.85
CA ALA A 64 -17.84 18.17 -4.69
C ALA A 64 -18.94 18.60 -3.71
N THR A 65 -20.06 17.88 -3.71
CA THR A 65 -20.94 17.78 -2.55
C THR A 65 -19.99 17.52 -1.39
N ALA A 66 -19.88 18.50 -0.50
CA ALA A 66 -18.90 18.57 0.57
C ALA A 66 -18.61 17.15 1.10
N ALA A 67 -17.40 16.65 0.82
CA ALA A 67 -16.91 15.49 1.52
C ALA A 67 -17.10 15.82 3.01
N PRO A 68 -17.75 14.94 3.80
CA PRO A 68 -17.94 15.23 5.21
C PRO A 68 -16.55 15.52 5.78
N ALA A 69 -16.37 16.73 6.31
CA ALA A 69 -15.13 17.13 6.97
C ALA A 69 -14.73 15.96 7.87
N ALA A 70 -13.57 15.35 7.60
CA ALA A 70 -13.20 14.07 8.16
C ALA A 70 -13.31 14.14 9.69
N THR A 71 -14.43 13.65 10.22
CA THR A 71 -14.66 13.64 11.66
C THR A 71 -13.55 12.78 12.22
N ARG A 72 -12.74 13.36 13.10
CA ARG A 72 -11.62 12.67 13.73
C ARG A 72 -12.14 11.33 14.29
N PRO A 73 -11.48 10.19 14.02
CA PRO A 73 -12.00 8.88 14.41
C PRO A 73 -12.29 8.86 15.91
N ALA A 74 -13.36 8.18 16.31
CA ALA A 74 -13.78 8.13 17.71
C ALA A 74 -12.70 7.46 18.57
N GLY A 75 -12.64 7.78 19.86
CA GLY A 75 -11.62 7.22 20.77
C GLY A 75 -11.62 5.68 20.77
N GLU A 76 -12.80 5.08 20.68
CA GLU A 76 -12.94 3.63 20.58
C GLU A 76 -12.37 3.06 19.27
N GLU A 77 -12.61 3.71 18.12
CA GLU A 77 -12.04 3.29 16.84
C GLU A 77 -10.51 3.35 16.86
N ARG A 78 -9.94 4.37 17.52
CA ARG A 78 -8.49 4.48 17.71
C ARG A 78 -7.95 3.38 18.59
N ALA A 79 -8.67 3.01 19.66
CA ALA A 79 -8.29 1.91 20.53
C ALA A 79 -8.29 0.57 19.78
N TRP A 80 -9.33 0.27 19.02
CA TRP A 80 -9.40 -0.94 18.18
C TRP A 80 -8.32 -0.94 17.09
N ALA A 81 -8.08 0.19 16.43
CA ALA A 81 -7.03 0.32 15.43
C ALA A 81 -5.63 0.12 16.03
N ALA A 82 -5.36 0.63 17.23
CA ALA A 82 -4.11 0.40 17.95
C ALA A 82 -3.97 -1.07 18.38
N ALA A 83 -5.05 -1.67 18.88
CA ALA A 83 -5.11 -3.07 19.24
C ALA A 83 -4.78 -3.99 18.05
N ALA A 84 -5.20 -3.63 16.83
CA ALA A 84 -4.87 -4.40 15.64
C ALA A 84 -3.35 -4.58 15.43
N HIS A 85 -2.55 -3.56 15.76
CA HIS A 85 -1.08 -3.65 15.68
C HIS A 85 -0.50 -4.41 16.86
N LEU A 86 -0.97 -4.12 18.08
CA LEU A 86 -0.40 -4.69 19.31
C LEU A 86 -0.74 -6.17 19.51
N LEU A 87 -1.94 -6.60 19.11
CA LEU A 87 -2.32 -8.02 19.18
C LEU A 87 -1.47 -8.89 18.25
N GLY A 88 -0.74 -8.28 17.31
CA GLY A 88 0.25 -8.98 16.49
C GLY A 88 1.41 -9.60 17.29
N TYR A 89 1.71 -9.12 18.50
CA TYR A 89 2.77 -9.69 19.34
C TYR A 89 2.40 -11.08 19.90
N PRO A 90 1.31 -11.24 20.67
CA PRO A 90 0.97 -12.54 21.24
C PRO A 90 0.27 -13.47 20.25
N LEU A 91 -0.40 -12.93 19.22
CA LEU A 91 -1.29 -13.70 18.34
C LEU A 91 -0.81 -13.75 16.90
N LEU A 92 0.34 -13.15 16.58
CA LEU A 92 0.91 -13.13 15.22
C LEU A 92 -0.16 -12.60 14.22
N PRO A 93 -0.39 -13.14 13.00
CA PRO A 93 -1.43 -12.58 12.12
C PRO A 93 -2.85 -12.77 12.66
N LEU A 94 -3.08 -13.64 13.65
CA LEU A 94 -4.42 -13.85 14.22
C LEU A 94 -4.90 -12.62 14.99
N GLY A 95 -4.01 -11.85 15.61
CA GLY A 95 -4.36 -10.62 16.33
C GLY A 95 -5.09 -9.59 15.46
N PRO A 96 -4.47 -9.06 14.40
CA PRO A 96 -5.13 -8.15 13.48
C PRO A 96 -6.30 -8.79 12.73
N LEU A 97 -6.27 -10.10 12.46
CA LEU A 97 -7.39 -10.81 11.86
C LEU A 97 -8.63 -10.78 12.78
N LEU A 98 -8.46 -11.02 14.08
CA LEU A 98 -9.56 -10.94 15.04
C LEU A 98 -10.14 -9.53 15.10
N VAL A 99 -9.30 -8.49 15.06
CA VAL A 99 -9.79 -7.10 15.00
C VAL A 99 -10.53 -6.82 13.69
N LEU A 100 -10.01 -7.32 12.57
CA LEU A 100 -10.66 -7.19 11.26
C LEU A 100 -12.04 -7.85 11.26
N LEU A 101 -12.18 -9.03 11.85
CA LEU A 101 -13.46 -9.74 11.97
C LEU A 101 -14.42 -9.06 12.96
N ALA A 102 -13.91 -8.54 14.07
CA ALA A 102 -14.74 -7.93 15.10
C ALA A 102 -15.24 -6.52 14.73
N ARG A 103 -14.41 -5.72 14.04
CA ARG A 103 -14.65 -4.29 13.82
C ARG A 103 -14.41 -3.80 12.39
N GLY A 104 -13.97 -4.65 11.47
CA GLY A 104 -13.65 -4.27 10.09
C GLY A 104 -14.86 -3.78 9.30
N ASP A 105 -16.04 -4.33 9.53
CA ASP A 105 -17.26 -3.91 8.82
C ASP A 105 -17.93 -2.68 9.46
N THR A 106 -17.58 -2.37 10.71
CA THR A 106 -18.17 -1.25 11.46
C THR A 106 -17.42 0.06 11.22
N SER A 107 -16.10 0.01 11.06
CA SER A 107 -15.28 1.23 10.91
C SER A 107 -14.25 1.09 9.80
N PRO A 108 -14.30 1.96 8.77
CA PRO A 108 -13.29 1.98 7.71
C PRO A 108 -11.91 2.41 8.22
N PHE A 109 -11.83 3.10 9.37
CA PHE A 109 -10.56 3.43 10.02
C PHE A 109 -9.94 2.16 10.64
N VAL A 110 -10.71 1.42 11.44
CA VAL A 110 -10.24 0.17 12.06
C VAL A 110 -9.87 -0.86 11.00
N ARG A 111 -10.70 -1.02 9.97
CA ARG A 111 -10.43 -1.92 8.84
C ARG A 111 -9.09 -1.62 8.19
N ARG A 112 -8.79 -0.32 7.95
CA ARG A 112 -7.55 0.10 7.33
C ARG A 112 -6.34 -0.32 8.16
N HIS A 113 -6.34 -0.04 9.46
CA HIS A 113 -5.24 -0.41 10.36
C HIS A 113 -5.12 -1.93 10.55
N ALA A 114 -6.25 -2.65 10.61
CA ALA A 114 -6.25 -4.10 10.77
C ALA A 114 -5.73 -4.84 9.54
N VAL A 115 -6.17 -4.47 8.33
CA VAL A 115 -5.65 -5.02 7.07
C VAL A 115 -4.16 -4.73 6.93
N GLU A 116 -3.75 -3.51 7.25
CA GLU A 116 -2.34 -3.16 7.30
C GLU A 116 -1.58 -4.09 8.26
N ALA A 117 -1.97 -4.15 9.52
CA ALA A 117 -1.30 -4.96 10.53
C ALA A 117 -1.22 -6.45 10.12
N LEU A 118 -2.29 -6.98 9.52
CA LEU A 118 -2.35 -8.34 9.01
C LEU A 118 -1.32 -8.60 7.91
N ASN A 119 -1.27 -7.72 6.89
CA ASN A 119 -0.28 -7.80 5.81
C ASN A 119 1.16 -7.71 6.33
N MET A 120 1.40 -6.89 7.37
CA MET A 120 2.70 -6.84 8.03
C MET A 120 3.03 -8.19 8.67
N GLN A 121 2.15 -8.72 9.53
CA GLN A 121 2.41 -9.97 10.25
C GLN A 121 2.65 -11.14 9.27
N LEU A 122 1.90 -11.20 8.17
CA LEU A 122 2.14 -12.15 7.08
C LEU A 122 3.53 -11.98 6.46
N THR A 123 3.94 -10.74 6.16
CA THR A 123 5.27 -10.46 5.59
C THR A 123 6.39 -10.93 6.53
N PHE A 124 6.29 -10.62 7.83
CA PHE A 124 7.28 -11.03 8.82
C PHE A 124 7.27 -12.54 9.07
N LEU A 125 6.10 -13.19 9.05
CA LEU A 125 5.98 -14.64 9.15
C LEU A 125 6.68 -15.32 7.98
N ILE A 126 6.42 -14.88 6.75
CA ILE A 126 7.07 -15.41 5.54
C ILE A 126 8.59 -15.19 5.60
N ALA A 127 9.03 -13.98 5.97
CA ALA A 127 10.45 -13.68 6.13
C ALA A 127 11.11 -14.60 7.17
N THR A 128 10.46 -14.80 8.32
CA THR A 128 10.95 -15.67 9.40
C THR A 128 11.08 -17.13 8.95
N LEU A 129 10.16 -17.62 8.13
CA LEU A 129 10.17 -19.00 7.61
C LEU A 129 11.17 -19.19 6.46
N THR A 130 11.44 -18.15 5.69
CA THR A 130 12.35 -18.20 4.52
C THR A 130 13.81 -17.99 4.92
N LEU A 131 14.06 -17.15 5.93
CA LEU A 131 15.41 -16.76 6.33
C LEU A 131 16.34 -17.91 6.76
N PRO A 132 15.87 -19.01 7.41
CA PRO A 132 16.72 -20.16 7.72
C PRO A 132 17.42 -20.76 6.49
N ILE A 133 16.73 -20.79 5.34
CA ILE A 133 17.29 -21.28 4.08
C ILE A 133 18.46 -20.40 3.65
N ILE A 134 18.28 -19.07 3.74
CA ILE A 134 19.33 -18.09 3.42
C ILE A 134 20.51 -18.25 4.38
N VAL A 135 20.26 -18.46 5.68
CA VAL A 135 21.32 -18.72 6.66
C VAL A 135 22.14 -19.94 6.29
N VAL A 136 21.50 -21.06 5.93
CA VAL A 136 22.20 -22.29 5.53
C VAL A 136 23.01 -22.08 4.26
N VAL A 137 22.41 -21.49 3.21
CA VAL A 137 23.07 -21.24 1.92
C VAL A 137 24.26 -20.28 2.05
N THR A 138 24.18 -19.33 2.97
CA THR A 138 25.24 -18.34 3.23
C THR A 138 26.20 -18.72 4.35
N ILE A 139 26.16 -19.98 4.83
CA ILE A 139 27.01 -20.49 5.90
C ILE A 139 26.98 -19.57 7.14
N GLY A 140 25.77 -19.19 7.56
CA GLY A 140 25.55 -18.40 8.77
C GLY A 140 25.49 -16.88 8.56
N LEU A 141 26.00 -16.32 7.46
CA LEU A 141 26.07 -14.86 7.26
C LEU A 141 24.67 -14.21 7.25
N GLY A 142 23.68 -14.89 6.68
CA GLY A 142 22.28 -14.45 6.66
C GLY A 142 21.67 -14.23 8.05
N ALA A 143 22.31 -14.72 9.12
CA ALA A 143 21.79 -14.57 10.49
C ALA A 143 21.74 -13.10 10.93
N LEU A 144 22.57 -12.23 10.35
CA LEU A 144 22.55 -10.79 10.63
C LEU A 144 21.20 -10.15 10.27
N ALA A 145 20.50 -10.68 9.26
CA ALA A 145 19.19 -10.19 8.87
C ALA A 145 18.10 -10.44 9.94
N TYR A 146 18.28 -11.42 10.84
CA TYR A 146 17.36 -11.62 11.97
C TYR A 146 17.36 -10.43 12.92
N VAL A 147 18.48 -9.73 13.08
CA VAL A 147 18.54 -8.55 13.94
C VAL A 147 17.65 -7.45 13.39
N LEU A 148 17.76 -7.16 12.09
CA LEU A 148 16.94 -6.16 11.41
C LEU A 148 15.46 -6.54 11.42
N LEU A 149 15.18 -7.83 11.19
CA LEU A 149 13.82 -8.37 11.24
C LEU A 149 13.23 -8.24 12.65
N ALA A 150 13.97 -8.60 13.70
CA ALA A 150 13.52 -8.49 15.08
C ALA A 150 13.26 -7.03 15.48
N LEU A 151 14.19 -6.12 15.17
CA LEU A 151 14.02 -4.69 15.43
C LEU A 151 12.79 -4.13 14.71
N SER A 152 12.61 -4.48 13.44
CA SER A 152 11.45 -4.01 12.67
C SER A 152 10.14 -4.60 13.20
N TRP A 153 10.12 -5.87 13.60
CA TRP A 153 8.95 -6.53 14.18
C TRP A 153 8.57 -5.95 15.54
N VAL A 154 9.56 -5.50 16.33
CA VAL A 154 9.30 -4.80 17.59
C VAL A 154 8.88 -3.36 17.35
N LEU A 155 9.55 -2.60 16.49
CA LEU A 155 9.33 -1.15 16.41
C LEU A 155 8.13 -0.76 15.55
N LEU A 156 7.88 -1.45 14.43
CA LEU A 156 6.82 -1.05 13.50
C LEU A 156 5.40 -1.19 14.09
N PRO A 157 5.01 -2.29 14.77
CA PRO A 157 3.68 -2.37 15.40
C PRO A 157 3.49 -1.33 16.51
N LEU A 158 4.53 -1.00 17.29
CA LEU A 158 4.47 0.09 18.26
C LEU A 158 4.18 1.43 17.59
N LEU A 159 4.89 1.74 16.48
CA LEU A 159 4.66 2.96 15.71
C LEU A 159 3.24 2.99 15.12
N GLY A 160 2.78 1.88 14.56
CA GLY A 160 1.43 1.77 14.00
C GLY A 160 0.34 1.93 15.06
N ALA A 161 0.55 1.39 16.25
CA ALA A 161 -0.33 1.58 17.39
C ALA A 161 -0.34 3.03 17.87
N GLY A 162 0.82 3.67 17.97
CA GLY A 162 0.94 5.09 18.33
C GLY A 162 0.23 6.01 17.33
N LEU A 163 0.43 5.79 16.03
CA LEU A 163 -0.24 6.57 14.98
C LEU A 163 -1.75 6.32 14.97
N ALA A 164 -2.20 5.08 15.17
CA ALA A 164 -3.62 4.75 15.32
C ALA A 164 -4.25 5.49 16.51
N ALA A 165 -3.56 5.53 17.66
CA ALA A 165 -4.01 6.24 18.86
C ALA A 165 -4.15 7.76 18.62
N LEU A 166 -3.29 8.33 17.78
CA LEU A 166 -3.36 9.73 17.34
C LEU A 166 -4.45 10.00 16.29
N GLY A 167 -5.04 8.94 15.71
CA GLY A 167 -5.99 9.01 14.61
C GLY A 167 -5.34 9.29 13.26
N ALA A 168 -4.03 9.10 13.16
CA ALA A 168 -3.27 9.27 11.93
C ALA A 168 -3.38 8.00 11.06
N PRO A 169 -3.48 8.14 9.72
CA PRO A 169 -3.41 7.00 8.83
C PRO A 169 -2.04 6.34 8.94
N MET A 170 -1.99 5.01 8.85
CA MET A 170 -0.72 4.28 8.86
C MET A 170 -0.58 3.41 7.62
N SER A 171 0.60 3.46 6.99
CA SER A 171 1.07 2.55 5.96
C SER A 171 2.50 2.09 6.29
N TYR A 172 2.86 0.79 6.23
CA TYR A 172 4.24 0.36 6.51
C TYR A 172 4.97 0.21 5.19
N PRO A 173 6.23 0.68 5.11
CA PRO A 173 7.01 0.63 3.89
C PRO A 173 7.37 -0.79 3.42
N LEU A 174 7.28 -1.80 4.30
CA LEU A 174 7.73 -3.17 4.03
C LEU A 174 6.59 -4.19 3.99
N ARG A 175 5.35 -3.83 3.64
CA ARG A 175 4.27 -4.82 3.55
C ARG A 175 4.04 -5.30 2.13
N LEU A 176 3.99 -6.62 1.99
CA LEU A 176 3.38 -7.24 0.84
C LEU A 176 1.85 -7.18 1.02
N ARG A 177 1.16 -6.59 0.05
CA ARG A 177 -0.30 -6.44 0.04
C ARG A 177 -0.95 -7.75 -0.42
N PHE A 178 -1.22 -8.64 0.53
CA PHE A 178 -1.96 -9.88 0.27
C PHE A 178 -3.48 -9.67 0.37
N VAL A 179 -3.91 -8.93 1.38
CA VAL A 179 -5.31 -8.55 1.55
C VAL A 179 -5.50 -7.15 1.01
N LYS A 180 -6.24 -7.04 -0.10
CA LYS A 180 -6.59 -5.76 -0.73
C LYS A 180 -7.78 -5.16 0.01
N GLN A 181 -7.76 -3.85 0.22
CA GLN A 181 -8.96 -3.16 0.69
C GLN A 181 -9.92 -3.10 -0.50
N ASP A 182 -11.02 -3.84 -0.42
CA ASP A 182 -12.06 -3.75 -1.45
C ASP A 182 -12.48 -2.28 -1.58
N ALA A 183 -12.14 -1.68 -2.74
CA ALA A 183 -12.81 -0.47 -3.17
C ALA A 183 -14.30 -0.82 -3.24
N GLY A 184 -15.12 -0.02 -2.58
CA GLY A 184 -16.54 -0.31 -2.36
C GLY A 184 -17.20 -0.91 -3.61
N ARG A 185 -17.93 -2.00 -3.38
CA ARG A 185 -18.84 -2.63 -4.34
C ARG A 185 -19.50 -1.52 -5.17
N PRO A 186 -19.37 -1.50 -6.52
CA PRO A 186 -20.03 -0.47 -7.31
C PRO A 186 -21.53 -0.54 -6.99
N ALA A 187 -22.08 0.59 -6.57
CA ALA A 187 -23.50 0.72 -6.29
C ALA A 187 -24.26 0.23 -7.53
N VAL A 188 -24.93 -0.91 -7.40
CA VAL A 188 -25.85 -1.41 -8.42
C VAL A 188 -26.87 -0.31 -8.62
N THR A 189 -26.74 0.43 -9.71
CA THR A 189 -27.71 1.46 -10.09
C THR A 189 -29.01 0.73 -10.41
N PRO A 190 -30.10 0.94 -9.66
CA PRO A 190 -31.36 0.31 -10.01
C PRO A 190 -31.78 0.82 -11.39
N ALA A 191 -32.03 -0.11 -12.32
CA ALA A 191 -32.49 0.17 -13.66
C ALA A 191 -33.72 1.08 -13.58
N ARG A 192 -33.61 2.27 -14.19
CA ARG A 192 -34.69 3.25 -14.26
C ARG A 192 -35.82 2.62 -15.08
N PRO A 193 -37.06 2.52 -14.57
CA PRO A 193 -38.16 1.96 -15.35
C PRO A 193 -38.42 2.88 -16.54
N GLY A 194 -38.38 2.30 -17.74
CA GLY A 194 -38.63 2.99 -19.00
C GLY A 194 -39.96 3.75 -18.94
N ARG A 195 -39.90 5.06 -19.21
CA ARG A 195 -41.10 5.82 -19.52
C ARG A 195 -41.60 5.37 -20.90
N ARG A 196 -42.90 5.09 -20.94
CA ARG A 196 -43.71 4.74 -22.10
C ARG A 196 -43.60 5.77 -23.22
#